data_AF-A0A0D2KHK3-F1
#
_entry.id   AF-A0A0D2KHK3-F1
#
_cell.length_a   1.000
_cell.length_b   1.000
_cell.length_c   1.000
_cell.angle_alpha   90.00
_cell.angle_beta   90.00
_cell.angle_gamma   90.00
#
_symmetry.space_group_name_H-M   'P 1'
#
loop_
_entity.id
_entity.type
_entity.pdbx_description
1 polymer ?
#
loop_
_entity_poly.entity_id
_entity_poly.type
_entity_poly.pdbx_seq_one_letter_code
_entity_poly.pdbx_strand_id
1 'polypeptide(L)'
;MQLRGDSLVRQCRIDAWQVIQGGSDPVYVAAATYLKSIGFVNQAEVARVLDIATNPNSLFVQYNDAKRSRNASARELTVEDDMAPVVEYLKSRGLSTPEVVAVVAGHPPVLSYSVEERLAPFWDYMQDTVGLQDVGAVIAKRPSLLGLDLSNLEKIVGYLKSVDTPPETIVKYMMTSI
;
A
#
# COMPACT_ATOMS: atom_id res chain seq x y z
N MET A 1 -3.59 5.35 47.83
CA MET A 1 -4.85 5.32 47.04
C MET A 1 -4.50 5.58 45.58
N GLN A 2 -4.26 4.49 44.84
CA GLN A 2 -3.81 4.49 43.45
C GLN A 2 -5.04 4.31 42.55
N LEU A 3 -5.75 5.37 42.18
CA LEU A 3 -6.89 5.27 41.26
C LEU A 3 -6.97 6.49 40.34
N ARG A 4 -6.00 6.61 39.42
CA ARG A 4 -6.12 7.49 38.24
C ARG A 4 -5.60 6.85 36.94
N GLY A 5 -5.08 5.62 36.97
CA GLY A 5 -4.57 4.90 35.79
C GLY A 5 -5.59 3.99 35.11
N ASP A 6 -6.56 3.44 35.85
CA ASP A 6 -7.44 2.38 35.34
C ASP A 6 -8.53 2.88 34.37
N SER A 7 -8.90 4.16 34.46
CA SER A 7 -9.95 4.74 33.60
C SER A 7 -9.47 4.92 32.16
N LEU A 8 -8.22 5.31 31.95
CA LEU A 8 -7.66 5.54 30.62
C LEU A 8 -7.36 4.21 29.92
N VAL A 9 -6.88 3.21 30.66
CA VAL A 9 -6.64 1.86 30.12
C VAL A 9 -7.96 1.17 29.75
N ARG A 10 -9.04 1.40 30.51
CA ARG A 10 -10.38 0.90 30.15
C ARG A 10 -10.97 1.63 28.94
N GLN A 11 -10.76 2.94 28.81
CA GLN A 11 -11.21 3.72 27.66
C GLN A 11 -10.51 3.28 26.37
N CYS A 12 -9.18 3.19 26.34
CA CYS A 12 -8.42 2.67 25.19
C CYS A 12 -8.83 1.23 24.81
N ARG A 13 -9.22 0.41 25.80
CA ARG A 13 -9.66 -0.96 25.56
C ARG A 13 -11.07 -1.00 24.95
N ILE A 14 -11.97 -0.09 25.34
CA ILE A 14 -13.31 0.04 24.72
C ILE A 14 -13.19 0.57 23.29
N ASP A 15 -12.31 1.53 23.05
CA ASP A 15 -12.08 2.13 21.74
C ASP A 15 -11.47 1.09 20.76
N ALA A 16 -10.60 0.20 21.25
CA ALA A 16 -10.10 -0.93 20.48
C ALA A 16 -11.18 -1.95 20.08
N TRP A 17 -12.21 -2.18 20.92
CA TRP A 17 -13.33 -3.06 20.55
C TRP A 17 -14.31 -2.40 19.55
N GLN A 18 -14.46 -1.07 19.57
CA GLN A 18 -15.23 -0.31 18.58
C GLN A 18 -14.53 -0.31 17.21
N VAL A 19 -13.19 -0.23 17.18
CA VAL A 19 -12.38 -0.35 15.95
C VAL A 19 -12.48 -1.75 15.33
N ILE A 20 -12.56 -2.81 16.14
CA ILE A 20 -12.74 -4.20 15.67
C ILE A 20 -14.12 -4.43 15.02
N GLN A 21 -15.15 -3.67 15.40
CA GLN A 21 -16.50 -3.77 14.83
C GLN A 21 -16.70 -2.93 13.55
N GLY A 22 -15.68 -2.19 13.09
CA GLY A 22 -15.85 -1.17 12.07
C GLY A 22 -16.60 0.02 12.68
N GLY A 23 -15.88 1.09 12.97
CA GLY A 23 -16.47 2.28 13.57
C GLY A 23 -17.64 2.79 12.73
N SER A 24 -18.65 3.36 13.39
CA SER A 24 -19.83 4.01 12.77
C SER A 24 -19.49 5.23 11.89
N ASP A 25 -18.23 5.39 11.47
CA ASP A 25 -17.79 6.46 10.59
C ASP A 25 -18.29 6.18 9.16
N PRO A 26 -19.11 7.05 8.56
CA PRO A 26 -19.59 6.88 7.19
C PRO A 26 -18.47 6.69 6.17
N VAL A 27 -17.31 7.34 6.37
CA VAL A 27 -16.16 7.27 5.46
C VAL A 27 -15.52 5.88 5.53
N TYR A 28 -15.34 5.33 6.73
CA TYR A 28 -14.82 3.98 6.91
C TYR A 28 -15.76 2.93 6.28
N VAL A 29 -17.07 3.06 6.48
CA VAL A 29 -18.07 2.14 5.92
C VAL A 29 -18.09 2.20 4.40
N ALA A 30 -18.00 3.39 3.81
CA ALA A 30 -17.91 3.57 2.36
C ALA A 30 -16.64 2.89 1.81
N ALA A 31 -15.48 3.16 2.41
CA ALA A 31 -14.21 2.54 2.03
C ALA A 31 -14.22 1.01 2.17
N ALA A 32 -14.78 0.48 3.26
CA ALA A 32 -14.91 -0.96 3.47
C ALA A 32 -15.85 -1.62 2.45
N THR A 33 -16.95 -0.96 2.11
CA THR A 33 -17.89 -1.44 1.09
C THR A 33 -17.24 -1.44 -0.29
N TYR A 34 -16.47 -0.39 -0.61
CA TYR A 34 -15.69 -0.32 -1.82
C TYR A 34 -14.67 -1.46 -1.92
N LEU A 35 -13.88 -1.70 -0.86
CA LEU A 35 -12.92 -2.81 -0.83
C LEU A 35 -13.59 -4.19 -1.02
N LYS A 36 -14.79 -4.39 -0.47
CA LYS A 36 -15.57 -5.61 -0.74
C LYS A 36 -15.99 -5.71 -2.19
N SER A 37 -16.43 -4.60 -2.79
CA SER A 37 -16.87 -4.57 -4.19
C SER A 37 -15.75 -4.90 -5.18
N ILE A 38 -14.50 -4.55 -4.86
CA ILE A 38 -13.33 -4.90 -5.70
C ILE A 38 -12.86 -6.34 -5.49
N GLY A 39 -13.34 -7.06 -4.47
CA GLY A 39 -13.04 -8.48 -4.26
C GLY A 39 -12.42 -8.87 -2.92
N PHE A 40 -12.32 -7.97 -1.94
CA PHE A 40 -11.93 -8.38 -0.58
C PHE A 40 -13.05 -9.16 0.09
N VAL A 41 -12.78 -10.43 0.41
CA VAL A 41 -13.77 -11.33 1.05
C VAL A 41 -13.66 -11.30 2.57
N ASN A 42 -12.45 -11.15 3.09
CA ASN A 42 -12.18 -11.23 4.53
C ASN A 42 -12.31 -9.86 5.21
N GLN A 43 -13.28 -9.73 6.12
CA GLN A 43 -13.50 -8.50 6.89
C GLN A 43 -12.28 -8.07 7.70
N ALA A 44 -11.50 -9.02 8.24
CA ALA A 44 -10.29 -8.70 9.00
C ALA A 44 -9.19 -8.12 8.10
N GLU A 45 -9.09 -8.57 6.84
CA GLU A 45 -8.15 -7.99 5.88
C GLU A 45 -8.58 -6.60 5.44
N VAL A 46 -9.87 -6.38 5.20
CA VAL A 46 -10.43 -5.05 4.92
C VAL A 46 -10.07 -4.09 6.06
N ALA A 47 -10.33 -4.49 7.31
CA ALA A 47 -10.03 -3.67 8.47
C ALA A 47 -8.53 -3.35 8.59
N ARG A 48 -7.66 -4.35 8.36
CA ARG A 48 -6.21 -4.18 8.35
C ARG A 48 -5.74 -3.23 7.25
N VAL A 49 -6.23 -3.39 6.03
CA VAL A 49 -5.86 -2.55 4.88
C VAL A 49 -6.25 -1.10 5.14
N LEU A 50 -7.48 -0.87 5.60
CA LEU A 50 -7.95 0.48 5.93
C LEU A 50 -7.15 1.10 7.06
N ASP A 51 -6.90 0.38 8.15
CA ASP A 51 -6.10 0.93 9.26
C ASP A 51 -4.67 1.28 8.80
N ILE A 52 -4.00 0.42 8.03
CA ILE A 52 -2.64 0.74 7.51
C ILE A 52 -2.66 1.94 6.55
N ALA A 53 -3.72 2.09 5.74
CA ALA A 53 -3.83 3.17 4.77
C ALA A 53 -4.17 4.52 5.43
N THR A 54 -5.02 4.54 6.46
CA THR A 54 -5.53 5.79 7.08
C THR A 54 -4.84 6.17 8.38
N ASN A 55 -4.17 5.24 9.06
CA ASN A 55 -3.52 5.48 10.35
C ASN A 55 -1.98 5.42 10.24
N PRO A 56 -1.26 6.55 10.40
CA PRO A 56 0.21 6.57 10.34
C PRO A 56 0.89 5.75 11.44
N ASN A 57 0.17 5.50 12.55
CA ASN A 57 0.64 4.73 13.70
C ASN A 57 -0.04 3.36 13.80
N SER A 58 -0.49 2.78 12.67
CA SER A 58 -1.15 1.48 12.62
C SER A 58 -0.40 0.41 13.42
N LEU A 59 -1.10 -0.23 14.36
CA LEU A 59 -0.55 -1.30 15.21
C LEU A 59 -0.38 -2.63 14.46
N PHE A 60 -1.05 -2.79 13.31
CA PHE A 60 -0.87 -3.97 12.45
C PHE A 60 0.52 -4.03 11.79
N VAL A 61 1.26 -2.93 11.78
CA VAL A 61 2.67 -2.90 11.34
C VAL A 61 3.59 -3.57 12.38
N GLN A 62 3.20 -3.59 13.66
CA GLN A 62 4.11 -3.92 14.76
C GLN A 62 4.25 -5.41 15.07
N TYR A 63 3.31 -6.27 14.65
CA TYR A 63 3.28 -7.65 15.17
C TYR A 63 4.20 -8.64 14.44
N ASN A 64 4.77 -8.30 13.27
CA ASN A 64 5.74 -9.21 12.61
C ASN A 64 6.71 -8.55 11.60
N ASP A 65 6.71 -7.22 11.47
CA ASP A 65 7.46 -6.54 10.42
C ASP A 65 8.11 -5.25 10.93
N ALA A 66 9.13 -5.39 11.77
CA ALA A 66 9.92 -4.26 12.28
C ALA A 66 10.59 -3.39 11.17
N LYS A 67 10.47 -3.78 9.90
CA LYS A 67 11.05 -3.10 8.73
C LYS A 67 10.03 -2.59 7.69
N ARG A 68 8.71 -2.74 7.88
CA ARG A 68 7.74 -2.19 6.92
C ARG A 68 7.59 -0.68 7.10
N SER A 69 7.53 0.02 5.96
CA SER A 69 7.36 1.46 5.86
C SER A 69 6.15 1.92 6.67
N ARG A 70 6.36 2.82 7.64
CA ARG A 70 5.25 3.57 8.23
C ARG A 70 4.59 4.32 7.09
N ASN A 71 3.27 4.35 7.02
CA ASN A 71 2.60 5.17 6.03
C ASN A 71 2.78 6.65 6.39
N ALA A 72 3.84 7.27 5.88
CA ALA A 72 4.14 8.69 6.07
C ALA A 72 3.06 9.60 5.45
N SER A 73 2.27 9.05 4.53
CA SER A 73 1.19 9.72 3.81
C SER A 73 -0.19 9.31 4.33
N ALA A 74 -0.29 8.68 5.50
CA ALA A 74 -1.57 8.29 6.06
C ALA A 74 -2.40 9.52 6.41
N ARG A 75 -3.61 9.56 5.86
CA ARG A 75 -4.63 10.58 6.07
C ARG A 75 -6.00 9.94 5.92
N GLU A 76 -7.05 10.70 6.19
CA GLU A 76 -8.41 10.30 5.79
C GLU A 76 -8.48 10.19 4.26
N LEU A 77 -8.98 9.05 3.78
CA LEU A 77 -9.07 8.72 2.35
C LEU A 77 -10.53 8.66 1.92
N THR A 78 -10.85 9.21 0.76
CA THR A 78 -12.18 9.08 0.15
C THR A 78 -12.14 8.00 -0.94
N VAL A 79 -13.31 7.40 -1.23
CA VAL A 79 -13.38 6.39 -2.29
C VAL A 79 -13.16 7.03 -3.65
N GLU A 80 -13.77 8.19 -3.85
CA GLU A 80 -13.86 8.88 -5.15
C GLU A 80 -12.53 9.54 -5.55
N ASP A 81 -11.83 10.17 -4.61
CA ASP A 81 -10.62 10.94 -4.93
C ASP A 81 -9.33 10.13 -4.76
N ASP A 82 -9.33 9.13 -3.87
CA ASP A 82 -8.12 8.38 -3.50
C ASP A 82 -8.16 6.92 -3.98
N MET A 83 -9.11 6.15 -3.47
CA MET A 83 -9.08 4.68 -3.66
C MET A 83 -9.45 4.26 -5.08
N ALA A 84 -10.50 4.85 -5.66
CA ALA A 84 -11.00 4.47 -6.98
C ALA A 84 -10.02 4.83 -8.10
N PRO A 85 -9.43 6.03 -8.16
CA PRO A 85 -8.44 6.37 -9.19
C PRO A 85 -7.25 5.41 -9.19
N VAL A 86 -6.75 5.02 -8.01
CA VAL A 86 -5.64 4.06 -7.88
C VAL A 86 -6.05 2.68 -8.41
N VAL A 87 -7.22 2.16 -8.02
CA VAL A 87 -7.70 0.85 -8.46
C VAL A 87 -7.95 0.83 -9.97
N GLU A 88 -8.57 1.87 -10.51
CA GLU A 88 -8.82 2.02 -11.94
C GLU A 88 -7.53 2.12 -12.73
N TYR A 89 -6.53 2.84 -12.22
CA TYR A 89 -5.20 2.92 -12.81
C TYR A 89 -4.50 1.56 -12.84
N LEU A 90 -4.54 0.80 -11.75
CA LEU A 90 -3.96 -0.55 -11.73
C LEU A 90 -4.64 -1.48 -12.75
N LYS A 91 -5.98 -1.40 -12.87
CA LYS A 91 -6.73 -2.17 -13.88
C LYS A 91 -6.40 -1.72 -15.30
N SER A 92 -6.26 -0.42 -15.56
CA SER A 92 -5.94 0.10 -16.90
C SER A 92 -4.53 -0.28 -17.35
N ARG A 93 -3.61 -0.50 -16.39
CA ARG A 93 -2.26 -1.04 -16.63
C ARG A 93 -2.21 -2.57 -16.77
N GLY A 94 -3.36 -3.24 -16.84
CA GLY A 94 -3.47 -4.65 -17.21
C GLY A 94 -3.58 -5.62 -16.04
N LEU A 95 -3.65 -5.15 -14.79
CA LEU A 95 -3.84 -6.05 -13.64
C LEU A 95 -5.28 -6.57 -13.61
N SER A 96 -5.42 -7.88 -13.42
CA SER A 96 -6.70 -8.50 -13.12
C SER A 96 -7.21 -8.10 -11.73
N THR A 97 -8.52 -8.22 -11.51
CA THR A 97 -9.13 -7.87 -10.22
C THR A 97 -8.48 -8.61 -9.03
N PRO A 98 -8.18 -9.93 -9.10
CA PRO A 98 -7.44 -10.62 -8.05
C PRO A 98 -6.02 -10.08 -7.80
N GLU A 99 -5.32 -9.66 -8.86
CA GLU A 99 -3.98 -9.07 -8.72
C GLU A 99 -4.04 -7.71 -8.06
N VAL A 100 -5.04 -6.88 -8.39
CA VAL A 100 -5.25 -5.60 -7.70
C VAL A 100 -5.51 -5.81 -6.21
N VAL A 101 -6.36 -6.78 -5.85
CA VAL A 101 -6.60 -7.15 -4.45
C VAL A 101 -5.30 -7.58 -3.77
N ALA A 102 -4.46 -8.40 -4.43
CA ALA A 102 -3.17 -8.83 -3.90
C ALA A 102 -2.20 -7.65 -3.68
N VAL A 103 -2.15 -6.69 -4.62
CA VAL A 103 -1.32 -5.48 -4.51
C VAL A 103 -1.77 -4.64 -3.31
N VAL A 104 -3.07 -4.34 -3.22
CA VAL A 104 -3.63 -3.53 -2.14
C VAL A 104 -3.47 -4.22 -0.78
N ALA A 105 -3.63 -5.55 -0.72
CA ALA A 105 -3.44 -6.31 0.51
C ALA A 105 -1.97 -6.34 0.95
N GLY A 106 -1.03 -6.46 -0.01
CA GLY A 106 0.40 -6.55 0.24
C GLY A 106 1.06 -5.20 0.55
N HIS A 107 0.58 -4.11 -0.06
CA HIS A 107 1.06 -2.75 0.18
C HIS A 107 -0.12 -1.76 0.30
N PRO A 108 -0.87 -1.77 1.42
CA PRO A 108 -2.02 -0.90 1.64
C PRO A 108 -1.77 0.61 1.43
N PRO A 109 -0.58 1.17 1.73
CA PRO A 109 -0.30 2.58 1.46
C PRO A 109 -0.47 3.00 -0.01
N VAL A 110 -0.55 2.06 -0.96
CA VAL A 110 -0.83 2.37 -2.36
C VAL A 110 -2.12 3.17 -2.55
N LEU A 111 -3.10 2.98 -1.67
CA LEU A 111 -4.40 3.65 -1.73
C LEU A 111 -4.33 5.17 -1.45
N SER A 112 -3.23 5.65 -0.86
CA SER A 112 -3.02 7.08 -0.62
C SER A 112 -2.10 7.73 -1.65
N TYR A 113 -1.70 7.00 -2.71
CA TYR A 113 -0.78 7.52 -3.71
C TYR A 113 -1.53 8.27 -4.81
N SER A 114 -0.98 9.43 -5.20
CA SER A 114 -1.43 10.13 -6.40
C SER A 114 -1.06 9.33 -7.65
N VAL A 115 -2.06 9.12 -8.52
CA VAL A 115 -1.85 8.48 -9.82
C VAL A 115 -0.87 9.29 -10.66
N GLU A 116 -1.08 10.60 -10.74
CA GLU A 116 -0.31 11.50 -11.62
C GLU A 116 1.10 11.78 -11.09
N GLU A 117 1.26 11.95 -9.78
CA GLU A 117 2.54 12.35 -9.20
C GLU A 117 3.44 11.17 -8.83
N ARG A 118 2.86 9.98 -8.60
CA ARG A 118 3.60 8.83 -8.07
C ARG A 118 3.46 7.57 -8.92
N LEU A 119 2.24 7.12 -9.21
CA LEU A 119 2.05 5.83 -9.89
C LEU A 119 2.42 5.88 -11.37
N ALA A 120 2.02 6.93 -12.09
CA ALA A 120 2.33 7.10 -13.51
C ALA A 120 3.83 7.28 -13.76
N PRO A 121 4.55 8.20 -13.08
CA PRO A 121 5.99 8.34 -13.26
C PRO A 121 6.76 7.05 -12.92
N PHE A 122 6.33 6.31 -11.89
CA PHE A 122 6.93 5.03 -11.55
C PHE A 122 6.75 3.99 -12.68
N TRP A 123 5.55 3.89 -13.24
CA TRP A 123 5.25 2.96 -14.33
C TRP A 123 6.07 3.28 -15.58
N ASP A 124 6.05 4.54 -15.99
CA ASP A 124 6.74 5.01 -17.18
C ASP A 124 8.26 4.81 -17.02
N TYR A 125 8.80 5.06 -15.82
CA TYR A 125 10.20 4.77 -15.52
C TYR A 125 10.56 3.27 -15.62
N MET A 126 9.70 2.38 -15.11
CA MET A 126 9.91 0.92 -15.24
C MET A 126 9.88 0.47 -16.71
N GLN A 127 8.96 1.01 -17.52
CA GLN A 127 8.82 0.63 -18.93
C GLN A 127 9.95 1.22 -19.78
N ASP A 128 10.18 2.53 -19.69
CA ASP A 128 11.07 3.25 -20.60
C ASP A 128 12.54 3.16 -20.19
N THR A 129 12.82 3.23 -18.88
CA THR A 129 14.20 3.23 -18.40
C THR A 129 14.69 1.83 -18.07
N VAL A 130 13.89 1.03 -17.36
CA VAL A 130 14.31 -0.34 -16.98
C VAL A 130 14.07 -1.33 -18.13
N GLY A 131 13.15 -1.03 -19.05
CA GLY A 131 12.79 -1.92 -20.17
C GLY A 131 11.82 -3.03 -19.77
N LEU A 132 11.15 -2.89 -18.63
CA LEU A 132 10.26 -3.91 -18.09
C LEU A 132 8.92 -3.88 -18.84
N GLN A 133 8.66 -4.92 -19.65
CA GLN A 133 7.45 -5.02 -20.45
C GLN A 133 6.20 -5.21 -19.58
N ASP A 134 6.28 -6.08 -18.58
CA ASP A 134 5.15 -6.43 -17.69
C ASP A 134 5.41 -5.94 -16.26
N VAL A 135 5.25 -4.62 -16.08
CA VAL A 135 5.37 -3.96 -14.77
C VAL A 135 4.28 -4.45 -13.81
N GLY A 136 3.09 -4.76 -14.33
CA GLY A 136 1.95 -5.21 -13.53
C GLY A 136 2.22 -6.53 -12.82
N ALA A 137 2.74 -7.53 -13.54
CA ALA A 137 3.10 -8.81 -12.95
C ALA A 137 4.22 -8.69 -11.89
N VAL A 138 5.15 -7.75 -12.07
CA VAL A 138 6.21 -7.50 -11.09
C VAL A 138 5.63 -6.88 -9.82
N ILE A 139 4.75 -5.89 -9.94
CA ILE A 139 4.10 -5.24 -8.81
C ILE A 139 3.16 -6.22 -8.08
N ALA A 140 2.42 -7.05 -8.80
CA ALA A 140 1.58 -8.09 -8.21
C ALA A 140 2.39 -9.07 -7.34
N LYS A 141 3.61 -9.41 -7.76
CA LYS A 141 4.54 -10.26 -6.99
C LYS A 141 5.21 -9.52 -5.84
N ARG A 142 5.53 -8.23 -6.02
CA ARG A 142 6.21 -7.41 -5.01
C ARG A 142 5.60 -6.01 -4.89
N PRO A 143 4.45 -5.87 -4.20
CA PRO A 143 3.74 -4.60 -4.08
C PRO A 143 4.55 -3.50 -3.38
N SER A 144 5.51 -3.89 -2.53
CA SER A 144 6.38 -2.97 -1.80
C SER A 144 7.25 -2.08 -2.69
N LEU A 145 7.45 -2.43 -3.97
CA LEU A 145 8.23 -1.63 -4.91
C LEU A 145 7.64 -0.23 -5.12
N LEU A 146 6.31 -0.10 -5.05
CA LEU A 146 5.61 1.19 -5.15
C LEU A 146 5.93 2.12 -3.97
N GLY A 147 6.40 1.56 -2.86
CA GLY A 147 6.83 2.31 -1.68
C GLY A 147 8.21 2.95 -1.83
N LEU A 148 9.02 2.55 -2.82
CA LEU A 148 10.34 3.11 -3.04
C LEU A 148 10.25 4.52 -3.64
N ASP A 149 11.17 5.39 -3.23
CA ASP A 149 11.30 6.71 -3.84
C ASP A 149 11.90 6.58 -5.23
N LEU A 150 11.21 7.11 -6.23
CA LEU A 150 11.64 7.05 -7.64
C LEU A 150 13.05 7.63 -7.82
N SER A 151 13.35 8.74 -7.15
CA SER A 151 14.67 9.39 -7.21
C SER A 151 15.81 8.53 -6.65
N ASN A 152 15.54 7.68 -5.66
CA ASN A 152 16.52 6.74 -5.14
C ASN A 152 16.70 5.56 -6.09
N LEU A 153 15.60 5.10 -6.68
CA LEU A 153 15.61 4.01 -7.66
C LEU A 153 16.39 4.41 -8.93
N GLU A 154 16.20 5.65 -9.40
CA GLU A 154 16.95 6.23 -10.51
C GLU A 154 18.47 6.18 -10.29
N LYS A 155 18.93 6.52 -9.09
CA LYS A 155 20.35 6.46 -8.73
C LYS A 155 20.87 5.02 -8.73
N ILE A 156 20.11 4.08 -8.18
CA ILE A 156 20.49 2.66 -8.12
C ILE A 156 20.59 2.07 -9.52
N VAL A 157 19.56 2.27 -10.35
CA VAL A 157 19.53 1.77 -11.73
C VAL A 157 20.59 2.47 -12.57
N GLY A 158 20.79 3.78 -12.39
CA GLY A 158 21.86 4.53 -13.06
C GLY A 158 23.25 3.97 -12.74
N TYR A 159 23.50 3.65 -11.46
CA TYR A 159 24.73 2.96 -11.06
C TYR A 159 24.86 1.58 -11.70
N LEU A 160 23.80 0.75 -11.66
CA LEU A 160 23.81 -0.60 -12.25
C LEU A 160 24.05 -0.58 -13.78
N LYS A 161 23.51 0.41 -14.48
CA LYS A 161 23.78 0.62 -15.90
C LYS A 161 25.22 1.05 -16.14
N SER A 162 25.81 1.86 -15.25
CA SER A 162 27.20 2.30 -15.39
C SER A 162 28.24 1.18 -15.22
N VAL A 163 27.86 0.08 -14.57
CA VAL A 163 28.70 -1.12 -14.41
C VAL A 163 28.37 -2.21 -15.44
N ASP A 164 27.72 -1.85 -16.56
CA ASP A 164 27.33 -2.74 -17.67
C ASP A 164 26.49 -3.97 -17.24
N THR A 165 25.66 -3.82 -16.19
CA THR A 165 24.75 -4.89 -15.77
C THR A 165 23.62 -5.02 -16.79
N PRO A 166 23.32 -6.24 -17.27
CA PRO A 166 22.30 -6.40 -18.28
C PRO A 166 20.89 -6.19 -17.66
N PRO A 167 19.92 -5.66 -18.43
CA PRO A 167 18.62 -5.23 -17.91
C PRO A 167 17.85 -6.32 -17.15
N GLU A 168 17.93 -7.57 -17.61
CA GLU A 168 17.30 -8.71 -16.95
C GLU A 168 17.83 -8.96 -15.53
N THR A 169 19.12 -8.67 -15.31
CA THR A 169 19.75 -8.80 -14.00
C THR A 169 19.34 -7.66 -13.08
N ILE A 170 19.17 -6.45 -13.61
CA ILE A 170 18.62 -5.31 -12.87
C ILE A 170 17.22 -5.63 -12.37
N VAL A 171 16.34 -6.11 -13.26
CA VAL A 171 14.97 -6.53 -12.91
C VAL A 171 15.02 -7.64 -11.85
N LYS A 172 15.89 -8.64 -12.01
CA LYS A 172 16.05 -9.71 -11.02
C LYS A 172 16.46 -9.16 -9.65
N TYR A 173 17.40 -8.23 -9.59
CA TYR A 173 17.79 -7.60 -8.32
C TYR A 173 16.62 -6.82 -7.70
N MET A 174 15.91 -6.03 -8.50
CA MET A 174 14.72 -5.33 -8.04
C MET A 174 13.64 -6.28 -7.50
N MET A 175 13.45 -7.45 -8.11
CA MET A 175 12.47 -8.44 -7.64
C MET A 175 12.93 -9.16 -6.38
N THR A 176 14.22 -9.51 -6.27
CA THR A 176 14.71 -10.43 -5.22
C THR A 176 15.24 -9.72 -3.98
N SER A 177 15.87 -8.55 -4.14
CA SER A 177 16.53 -7.86 -3.03
C SER A 177 16.89 -6.41 -3.38
N ILE A 178 16.14 -5.48 -2.81
CA ILE A 178 16.52 -4.09 -2.49
C ILE A 178 15.88 -3.77 -1.15
#